data_AF-A0A3M3A7P7-F1
#
_entry.id   AF-A0A3M3A7P7-F1
#
_cell.length_a   1.000
_cell.length_b   1.000
_cell.length_c   1.000
_cell.angle_alpha   90.00
_cell.angle_beta   90.00
_cell.angle_gamma   90.00
#
_symmetry.space_group_name_H-M   'P 1'
#
loop_
_entity.id
_entity.type
_entity.pdbx_description
1 polymer ?
#
loop_
_entity_poly.entity_id
_entity_poly.type
_entity_poly.pdbx_seq_one_letter_code
_entity_poly.pdbx_strand_id
1 'polypeptide(L)'
;MAVANSDFVCDALRMSVKDRASMGVQESILRLIAFGNYKPTTAKLEDFLDEVMYSISSGGMKFDENEKKKVTDVFKVIHNAYPDGEAFRFRKNGKFTGGFSPNLFDIVAVGIYLNLSKCKKISVERMRKLIVELHDQDEAIKLTGAGSNARLKMIGRVAFGKKWFSKG
;
A
#
# COMPACT_ATOMS: atom_id res chain seq x y z
N MET A 1 12.65 -10.98 -13.51
CA MET A 1 11.59 -11.59 -12.68
C MET A 1 10.52 -10.53 -12.42
N ALA A 2 9.24 -10.82 -12.60
CA ALA A 2 8.18 -9.84 -12.33
C ALA A 2 8.15 -9.51 -10.83
N VAL A 3 8.03 -8.23 -10.46
CA VAL A 3 8.02 -7.77 -9.05
C VAL A 3 6.94 -8.49 -8.22
N ALA A 4 5.84 -8.90 -8.85
CA ALA A 4 4.74 -9.65 -8.23
C ALA A 4 5.12 -11.05 -7.72
N ASN A 5 6.21 -11.64 -8.23
CA ASN A 5 6.60 -13.02 -7.89
C ASN A 5 7.78 -13.10 -6.93
N SER A 6 8.28 -11.98 -6.42
CA SER A 6 9.40 -12.01 -5.48
C SER A 6 8.93 -12.35 -4.06
N ASP A 7 9.68 -13.23 -3.38
CA ASP A 7 9.35 -13.74 -2.04
C ASP A 7 9.04 -12.61 -1.04
N PHE A 8 9.90 -11.58 -0.96
CA PHE A 8 9.68 -10.46 -0.04
C PHE A 8 8.38 -9.66 -0.28
N VAL A 9 7.86 -9.62 -1.52
CA VAL A 9 6.55 -9.00 -1.81
C VAL A 9 5.43 -9.91 -1.34
N CYS A 10 5.52 -11.20 -1.65
CA CYS A 10 4.56 -12.21 -1.21
C CYS A 10 4.49 -12.31 0.32
N ASP A 11 5.64 -12.24 1.00
CA ASP A 11 5.79 -12.30 2.44
C ASP A 11 5.28 -11.02 3.12
N ALA A 12 5.60 -9.84 2.57
CA ALA A 12 5.08 -8.58 3.08
C ALA A 12 3.55 -8.50 2.98
N LEU A 13 2.94 -9.05 1.91
CA LEU A 13 1.49 -9.07 1.75
C LEU A 13 0.82 -10.19 2.55
N ARG A 14 1.48 -11.36 2.67
CA ARG A 14 1.01 -12.60 3.31
C ARG A 14 -0.50 -12.83 3.17
N MET A 15 -0.95 -12.73 1.93
CA MET A 15 -2.33 -12.94 1.51
C MET A 15 -2.74 -14.41 1.64
N SER A 16 -4.05 -14.67 1.73
CA SER A 16 -4.58 -16.03 1.74
C SER A 16 -4.36 -16.71 0.38
N VAL A 17 -4.46 -18.05 0.34
CA VAL A 17 -4.40 -18.81 -0.93
C VAL A 17 -5.47 -18.33 -1.90
N LYS A 18 -6.67 -18.04 -1.40
CA LYS A 18 -7.79 -17.52 -2.19
C LYS A 18 -7.46 -16.17 -2.83
N ASP A 19 -6.95 -15.22 -2.03
CA ASP A 19 -6.63 -13.87 -2.52
C ASP A 19 -5.47 -13.89 -3.54
N ARG A 20 -4.50 -14.79 -3.35
CA ARG A 20 -3.43 -15.00 -4.33
C ARG A 20 -3.96 -15.59 -5.63
N ALA A 21 -4.86 -16.57 -5.56
CA ALA A 21 -5.48 -17.18 -6.73
C ALA A 21 -6.31 -16.17 -7.54
N SER A 22 -6.87 -15.15 -6.89
CA SER A 22 -7.58 -14.04 -7.53
C SER A 22 -6.68 -12.85 -7.90
N MET A 23 -5.37 -13.07 -8.09
CA MET A 23 -4.42 -12.03 -8.51
C MET A 23 -4.25 -10.84 -7.53
N GLY A 24 -4.51 -11.03 -6.23
CA GLY A 24 -4.46 -9.95 -5.24
C GLY A 24 -3.10 -9.27 -5.09
N VAL A 25 -2.00 -9.99 -5.37
CA VAL A 25 -0.65 -9.42 -5.37
C VAL A 25 -0.48 -8.42 -6.53
N GLN A 26 -0.93 -8.80 -7.72
CA GLN A 26 -0.90 -7.97 -8.91
C GLN A 26 -1.78 -6.74 -8.73
N GLU A 27 -3.00 -6.91 -8.19
CA GLU A 27 -3.88 -5.78 -7.86
C GLU A 27 -3.20 -4.83 -6.85
N SER A 28 -2.52 -5.35 -5.82
CA SER A 28 -1.84 -4.51 -4.83
C SER A 28 -0.69 -3.72 -5.44
N ILE A 29 0.09 -4.32 -6.34
CA ILE A 29 1.13 -3.60 -7.08
C ILE A 29 0.50 -2.54 -7.98
N LEU A 30 -0.59 -2.86 -8.69
CA LEU A 30 -1.30 -1.90 -9.52
C LEU A 30 -1.85 -0.74 -8.69
N ARG A 31 -2.46 -0.99 -7.52
CA ARG A 31 -2.90 0.04 -6.56
C ARG A 31 -1.75 0.92 -6.13
N LEU A 32 -0.59 0.34 -5.79
CA LEU A 32 0.58 1.10 -5.37
C LEU A 32 1.05 2.07 -6.46
N ILE A 33 1.14 1.59 -7.70
CA ILE A 33 1.54 2.41 -8.85
C ILE A 33 0.46 3.46 -9.16
N ALA A 34 -0.81 3.05 -9.18
CA ALA A 34 -1.95 3.90 -9.49
C ALA A 34 -2.05 5.06 -8.49
N PHE A 35 -2.14 4.78 -7.19
CA PHE A 35 -2.23 5.83 -6.17
C PHE A 35 -0.92 6.61 -5.98
N GLY A 36 0.22 6.00 -6.31
CA GLY A 36 1.52 6.66 -6.24
C GLY A 36 1.74 7.72 -7.31
N ASN A 37 1.04 7.61 -8.46
CA ASN A 37 1.30 8.44 -9.64
C ASN A 37 0.06 9.16 -10.19
N TYR A 38 -1.14 8.70 -9.85
CA TYR A 38 -2.41 9.22 -10.34
C TYR A 38 -3.34 9.58 -9.18
N LYS A 39 -4.34 10.42 -9.46
CA LYS A 39 -5.40 10.76 -8.51
C LYS A 39 -6.70 10.08 -8.93
N PRO A 40 -7.44 9.47 -7.99
CA PRO A 40 -8.75 8.90 -8.29
C PRO A 40 -9.71 9.93 -8.87
N THR A 41 -10.20 9.64 -10.08
CA THR A 41 -11.18 10.41 -10.88
C THR A 41 -12.57 9.80 -10.75
N THR A 42 -12.64 8.48 -10.64
CA THR A 42 -13.88 7.70 -10.65
C THR A 42 -14.43 7.43 -9.25
N ALA A 43 -15.71 7.04 -9.18
CA ALA A 43 -16.40 6.75 -7.93
C ALA A 43 -15.94 5.45 -7.28
N LYS A 44 -15.62 4.44 -8.10
CA LYS A 44 -15.21 3.09 -7.71
C LYS A 44 -13.74 2.88 -7.98
N LEU A 45 -13.13 2.02 -7.19
CA LEU A 45 -11.73 1.65 -7.37
C LEU A 45 -11.46 0.97 -8.70
N GLU A 46 -12.28 -0.01 -9.08
CA GLU A 46 -12.09 -0.81 -10.31
C GLU A 46 -11.98 0.10 -11.53
N ASP A 47 -12.96 0.99 -11.71
CA ASP A 47 -12.96 1.99 -12.78
C ASP A 47 -11.68 2.86 -12.75
N PHE A 48 -11.17 3.23 -11.57
CA PHE A 48 -9.93 4.00 -11.46
C PHE A 48 -8.71 3.19 -11.89
N LEU A 49 -8.62 1.93 -11.47
CA LEU A 49 -7.52 1.05 -11.86
C LEU A 49 -7.55 0.77 -13.36
N ASP A 50 -8.72 0.61 -13.96
CA ASP A 50 -8.91 0.47 -15.41
C ASP A 50 -8.44 1.70 -16.17
N GLU A 51 -8.82 2.91 -15.74
CA GLU A 51 -8.33 4.17 -16.33
C GLU A 51 -6.80 4.28 -16.25
N VAL A 52 -6.20 3.89 -15.12
CA VAL A 52 -4.75 3.90 -14.95
C VAL A 52 -4.07 2.85 -15.84
N MET A 53 -4.62 1.64 -15.94
CA MET A 53 -4.09 0.61 -16.84
C MET A 53 -4.11 1.10 -18.29
N TYR A 54 -5.23 1.69 -18.74
CA TYR A 54 -5.33 2.26 -20.07
C TYR A 54 -4.31 3.40 -20.29
N SER A 55 -4.14 4.29 -19.31
CA SER A 55 -3.13 5.36 -19.34
C SER A 55 -1.71 4.79 -19.47
N ILE A 56 -1.36 3.77 -18.69
CA ILE A 56 -0.04 3.13 -18.76
C ILE A 56 0.17 2.47 -20.13
N SER A 57 -0.81 1.71 -20.62
CA SER A 57 -0.75 1.03 -21.92
C SER A 57 -0.68 1.98 -23.11
N SER A 58 -1.26 3.19 -22.99
CA SER A 58 -1.18 4.25 -24.00
C SER A 58 0.06 5.14 -23.87
N GLY A 59 0.95 4.86 -22.93
CA GLY A 59 2.24 5.54 -22.77
C GLY A 59 2.24 6.73 -21.80
N GLY A 60 1.19 6.92 -21.01
CA GLY A 60 1.10 7.97 -19.99
C GLY A 60 2.12 7.84 -18.85
N MET A 61 2.53 6.61 -18.53
CA MET A 61 3.63 6.32 -17.60
C MET A 61 4.37 5.08 -18.07
N LYS A 62 5.70 5.08 -17.97
CA LYS A 62 6.52 3.90 -18.20
C LYS A 62 6.76 3.16 -16.88
N PHE A 63 6.35 1.89 -16.82
CA PHE A 63 6.76 0.98 -15.74
C PHE A 63 8.16 0.41 -16.02
N ASP A 64 9.16 1.28 -15.95
CA ASP A 64 10.56 0.98 -16.27
C ASP A 64 11.32 0.40 -15.06
N GLU A 65 12.62 0.17 -15.21
CA GLU A 65 13.47 -0.38 -14.15
C GLU A 65 13.57 0.52 -12.91
N ASN A 66 13.46 1.85 -13.07
CA ASN A 66 13.47 2.77 -11.94
C ASN A 66 12.19 2.61 -11.12
N GLU A 67 11.05 2.51 -11.79
CA GLU A 67 9.77 2.32 -11.13
C GLU A 67 9.68 0.94 -10.46
N LYS A 68 10.14 -0.12 -11.13
CA LYS A 68 10.26 -1.48 -10.54
C LYS A 68 11.14 -1.47 -9.29
N LYS A 69 12.29 -0.77 -9.35
CA LYS A 69 13.19 -0.63 -8.20
C LYS A 69 12.54 0.14 -7.07
N LYS A 70 11.79 1.21 -7.37
CA LYS A 70 11.05 1.99 -6.38
C LYS A 70 10.00 1.14 -5.67
N VAL A 71 9.19 0.39 -6.42
CA VAL A 71 8.21 -0.56 -5.86
C VAL A 71 8.91 -1.61 -4.99
N THR A 72 9.99 -2.20 -5.50
CA THR A 72 10.79 -3.18 -4.75
C THR A 72 11.31 -2.62 -3.43
N ASP A 73 11.84 -1.40 -3.44
CA ASP A 73 12.37 -0.73 -2.25
C ASP A 73 11.26 -0.44 -1.21
N VAL A 74 10.04 -0.13 -1.63
CA VAL A 74 8.88 0.02 -0.73
C VAL A 74 8.61 -1.28 0.00
N PHE A 75 8.49 -2.40 -0.72
CA PHE A 75 8.24 -3.69 -0.10
C PHE A 75 9.39 -4.13 0.81
N LYS A 76 10.65 -3.83 0.47
CA LYS A 76 11.79 -4.08 1.36
C LYS A 76 11.69 -3.31 2.67
N VAL A 77 11.34 -2.03 2.63
CA VAL A 77 11.15 -1.21 3.84
C VAL A 77 10.06 -1.81 4.74
N ILE A 78 8.94 -2.26 4.14
CA ILE A 78 7.83 -2.86 4.87
C ILE A 78 8.21 -4.23 5.43
N HIS A 79 8.80 -5.10 4.60
CA HIS A 79 9.23 -6.44 4.98
C HIS A 79 10.26 -6.42 6.11
N ASN A 80 11.22 -5.47 6.09
CA ASN A 80 12.18 -5.34 7.19
C ASN A 80 11.52 -5.02 8.53
N ALA A 81 10.41 -4.26 8.52
CA ALA A 81 9.64 -3.95 9.72
C ALA A 81 8.72 -5.11 10.14
N TYR A 82 8.03 -5.73 9.18
CA TYR A 82 7.05 -6.80 9.40
C TYR A 82 7.22 -7.90 8.35
N PRO A 83 8.18 -8.82 8.55
CA PRO A 83 8.47 -9.88 7.58
C PRO A 83 7.32 -10.89 7.49
N ASP A 84 6.48 -10.94 8.52
CA ASP A 84 5.36 -11.87 8.67
C ASP A 84 4.03 -11.28 8.16
N GLY A 85 4.07 -10.16 7.43
CA GLY A 85 2.93 -9.56 6.74
C GLY A 85 1.92 -8.85 7.64
N GLU A 86 2.30 -8.48 8.87
CA GLU A 86 1.41 -7.78 9.80
C GLU A 86 1.16 -6.31 9.45
N ALA A 87 2.02 -5.70 8.63
CA ALA A 87 1.93 -4.29 8.28
C ALA A 87 0.57 -3.87 7.67
N PHE A 88 -0.17 -4.83 7.10
CA PHE A 88 -1.47 -4.61 6.45
C PHE A 88 -2.64 -5.29 7.17
N ARG A 89 -2.46 -5.66 8.44
CA ARG A 89 -3.49 -6.26 9.30
C ARG A 89 -3.94 -5.26 10.35
N PHE A 90 -5.21 -5.31 10.73
CA PHE A 90 -5.71 -4.46 11.80
C PHE A 90 -5.22 -4.94 13.16
N ARG A 91 -5.13 -4.01 14.11
CA ARG A 91 -4.79 -4.32 15.50
C ARG A 91 -6.03 -4.40 16.38
N LYS A 92 -6.08 -5.42 17.24
CA LYS A 92 -7.08 -5.59 18.30
C LYS A 92 -6.37 -6.03 19.58
N ASN A 93 -6.65 -5.38 20.70
CA ASN A 93 -6.03 -5.67 22.00
C ASN A 93 -4.48 -5.71 21.93
N GLY A 94 -3.89 -4.74 21.22
CA GLY A 94 -2.44 -4.62 21.08
C GLY A 94 -1.78 -5.57 20.05
N LYS A 95 -2.51 -6.53 19.49
CA LYS A 95 -1.98 -7.53 18.54
C LYS A 95 -2.53 -7.34 17.13
N PHE A 96 -1.73 -7.64 16.12
CA PHE A 96 -2.20 -7.71 14.73
C PHE A 96 -3.09 -8.94 14.54
N THR A 97 -4.23 -8.77 13.88
CA THR A 97 -5.27 -9.80 13.72
C THR A 97 -5.98 -9.64 12.37
N GLY A 98 -6.62 -10.71 11.91
CA GLY A 98 -7.39 -10.73 10.66
C GLY A 98 -6.53 -10.93 9.41
N GLY A 99 -7.19 -10.83 8.26
CA GLY A 99 -6.57 -10.97 6.94
C GLY A 99 -5.90 -9.69 6.45
N PHE A 100 -5.29 -9.79 5.27
CA PHE A 100 -4.79 -8.63 4.52
C PHE A 100 -5.90 -7.60 4.30
N SER A 101 -5.62 -6.33 4.56
CA SER A 101 -6.56 -5.22 4.32
C SER A 101 -6.04 -4.33 3.19
N PRO A 102 -6.72 -4.32 2.02
CA PRO A 102 -6.38 -3.40 0.92
C PRO A 102 -6.42 -1.94 1.34
N ASN A 103 -7.28 -1.58 2.30
CA ASN A 103 -7.38 -0.21 2.80
C ASN A 103 -6.17 0.19 3.66
N LEU A 104 -5.67 -0.71 4.51
CA LEU A 104 -4.41 -0.46 5.22
C LEU A 104 -3.23 -0.43 4.24
N PHE A 105 -3.25 -1.29 3.23
CA PHE A 105 -2.27 -1.29 2.16
C PHE A 105 -2.22 0.07 1.44
N ASP A 106 -3.37 0.62 1.01
CA ASP A 106 -3.45 1.93 0.36
C ASP A 106 -2.85 3.05 1.23
N ILE A 107 -2.93 2.96 2.57
CA ILE A 107 -2.34 3.95 3.47
C ILE A 107 -0.84 3.72 3.64
N VAL A 108 -0.44 2.49 3.98
CA VAL A 108 0.92 2.14 4.37
C VAL A 108 1.85 2.10 3.16
N ALA A 109 1.54 1.28 2.17
CA ALA A 109 2.42 1.07 1.03
C ALA A 109 2.53 2.33 0.17
N VAL A 110 1.40 2.99 -0.13
CA VAL A 110 1.41 4.23 -0.93
C VAL A 110 2.03 5.38 -0.14
N GLY A 111 1.77 5.48 1.16
CA GLY A 111 2.38 6.49 2.03
C GLY A 111 3.91 6.38 2.05
N ILE A 112 4.43 5.16 2.17
CA ILE A 112 5.88 4.88 2.08
C ILE A 112 6.40 5.17 0.67
N TYR A 113 5.69 4.74 -0.38
CA TYR A 113 6.07 5.00 -1.77
C TYR A 113 6.23 6.49 -2.07
N LEU A 114 5.31 7.32 -1.58
CA LEU A 114 5.32 8.78 -1.74
C LEU A 114 6.37 9.49 -0.87
N ASN A 115 6.96 8.79 0.11
CA ASN A 115 7.99 9.29 1.03
C ASN A 115 9.27 8.44 1.03
N LEU A 116 9.50 7.63 -0.01
CA LEU A 116 10.45 6.52 0.04
C LEU A 116 11.87 6.96 0.44
N SER A 117 12.33 8.11 -0.06
CA SER A 117 13.66 8.64 0.23
C SER A 117 13.90 8.93 1.72
N LYS A 118 12.86 9.29 2.47
CA LYS A 118 12.89 9.47 3.93
C LYS A 118 12.75 8.11 4.63
N CYS A 119 11.73 7.34 4.25
CA CYS A 119 11.43 6.06 4.87
C CYS A 119 12.59 5.05 4.78
N LYS A 120 13.45 5.11 3.76
CA LYS A 120 14.65 4.29 3.65
C LYS A 120 15.75 4.63 4.66
N LYS A 121 15.71 5.81 5.29
CA LYS A 121 16.74 6.33 6.19
C LYS A 121 16.41 6.12 7.67
N ILE A 122 15.15 5.86 8.00
CA ILE A 122 14.76 5.59 9.39
C ILE A 122 15.02 4.14 9.77
N SER A 123 15.19 3.92 11.08
CA SER A 123 15.39 2.58 11.61
C SER A 123 14.14 1.71 11.46
N VAL A 124 14.35 0.39 11.48
CA VAL A 124 13.29 -0.61 11.45
C VAL A 124 12.32 -0.40 12.62
N GLU A 125 12.83 -0.09 13.81
CA GLU A 125 12.04 0.18 15.02
C GLU A 125 11.17 1.42 14.85
N ARG A 126 11.69 2.47 14.21
CA ARG A 126 10.91 3.67 13.92
C ARG A 126 9.80 3.38 12.91
N MET A 127 10.07 2.59 11.88
CA MET A 127 9.06 2.17 10.92
C MET A 127 7.96 1.32 11.58
N ARG A 128 8.34 0.36 12.42
CA ARG A 128 7.38 -0.43 13.24
C ARG A 128 6.50 0.48 14.08
N LYS A 129 7.10 1.46 14.77
CA LYS A 129 6.36 2.42 15.60
C LYS A 129 5.35 3.24 14.78
N LEU A 130 5.74 3.73 13.60
CA LEU A 130 4.81 4.47 12.72
C LEU A 130 3.62 3.62 12.27
N ILE A 131 3.83 2.35 11.94
CA ILE A 131 2.76 1.43 11.53
C ILE A 131 1.84 1.08 12.71
N VAL A 132 2.40 0.90 13.91
CA VAL A 132 1.64 0.66 15.15
C VAL A 132 0.78 1.87 15.51
N GLU A 133 1.38 3.06 15.60
CA GLU A 133 0.72 4.31 16.02
C GLU A 133 -0.35 4.78 15.03
N LEU A 134 -0.26 4.35 13.77
CA LEU A 134 -1.28 4.61 12.75
C LEU A 134 -2.66 4.08 13.15
N HIS A 135 -2.70 2.96 13.88
CA HIS A 135 -3.95 2.33 14.31
C HIS A 135 -4.70 3.13 15.37
N ASP A 136 -4.00 4.05 16.05
CA ASP A 136 -4.56 4.92 17.07
C ASP A 136 -5.01 6.27 16.49
N GLN A 137 -4.94 6.46 15.18
CA GLN A 137 -5.34 7.70 14.51
C GLN A 137 -6.80 7.62 14.06
N ASP A 138 -7.63 8.53 14.56
CA ASP A 138 -9.04 8.67 14.16
C ASP A 138 -9.23 8.77 12.65
N GLU A 139 -8.32 9.48 11.98
CA GLU A 139 -8.36 9.64 10.52
C GLU A 139 -8.15 8.30 9.80
N ALA A 140 -7.17 7.49 10.25
CA ALA A 140 -6.95 6.15 9.71
C ALA A 140 -8.19 5.26 9.91
N ILE A 141 -8.75 5.23 11.12
CA ILE A 141 -9.92 4.43 11.49
C ILE A 141 -11.13 4.77 10.59
N LYS A 142 -11.40 6.07 10.38
CA LYS A 142 -12.50 6.55 9.53
C LYS A 142 -12.31 6.15 8.06
N LEU A 143 -11.08 6.19 7.56
CA LEU A 143 -10.73 5.91 6.18
C LEU A 143 -10.71 4.41 5.83
N THR A 144 -10.56 3.55 6.82
CA THR A 144 -10.54 2.09 6.64
C THR A 144 -11.86 1.38 6.97
N GLY A 145 -12.82 2.06 7.61
CA GLY A 145 -14.15 1.53 7.95
C GLY A 145 -15.13 1.39 6.76
N ALA A 146 -16.43 1.20 7.06
CA ALA A 146 -17.48 0.96 6.07
C ALA A 146 -17.53 2.01 4.94
N GLY A 147 -17.87 1.59 3.71
CA GLY A 147 -17.87 2.46 2.53
C GLY A 147 -16.46 2.90 2.06
N SER A 148 -15.42 2.19 2.48
CA SER A 148 -14.01 2.49 2.19
C SER A 148 -13.68 2.61 0.70
N ASN A 149 -14.41 1.95 -0.18
CA ASN A 149 -14.15 2.05 -1.62
C ASN A 149 -14.71 3.31 -2.29
N ALA A 150 -15.44 4.16 -1.57
CA ALA A 150 -15.89 5.44 -2.11
C ALA A 150 -14.68 6.35 -2.44
N ARG A 151 -14.77 7.07 -3.56
CA ARG A 151 -13.73 8.00 -4.04
C ARG A 151 -13.11 8.89 -2.97
N LEU A 152 -13.95 9.52 -2.14
CA LEU A 152 -13.46 10.41 -1.07
C LEU A 152 -12.56 9.68 -0.07
N LYS A 153 -12.88 8.41 0.25
CA LYS A 153 -12.04 7.60 1.14
C LYS A 153 -10.77 7.10 0.45
N MET A 154 -10.82 6.77 -0.84
CA MET A 154 -9.60 6.47 -1.61
C MET A 154 -8.61 7.64 -1.58
N ILE A 155 -9.08 8.85 -1.91
CA ILE A 155 -8.28 10.07 -1.87
C ILE A 155 -7.77 10.34 -0.45
N GLY A 156 -8.65 10.19 0.54
CA GLY A 156 -8.31 10.38 1.95
C GLY A 156 -7.21 9.44 2.43
N ARG A 157 -7.24 8.14 2.06
CA ARG A 157 -6.20 7.17 2.42
C ARG A 157 -4.83 7.56 1.88
N VAL A 158 -4.76 7.96 0.61
CA VAL A 158 -3.51 8.40 -0.02
C VAL A 158 -2.99 9.68 0.63
N ALA A 159 -3.87 10.65 0.86
CA ALA A 159 -3.50 11.92 1.48
C ALA A 159 -2.99 11.72 2.93
N PHE A 160 -3.71 10.94 3.72
CA PHE A 160 -3.34 10.59 5.08
C PHE A 160 -2.03 9.81 5.11
N GLY A 161 -1.89 8.74 4.32
CA GLY A 161 -0.67 7.95 4.23
C GLY A 161 0.55 8.79 3.85
N LYS A 162 0.42 9.64 2.83
CA LYS A 162 1.48 10.58 2.43
C LYS A 162 1.89 11.49 3.59
N LYS A 163 0.93 12.08 4.30
CA LYS A 163 1.22 12.94 5.45
C LYS A 163 1.85 12.16 6.61
N TRP A 164 1.33 10.98 6.92
CA TRP A 164 1.76 10.15 8.05
C TRP A 164 3.21 9.70 7.91
N PHE A 165 3.57 9.13 6.75
CA PHE A 165 4.92 8.61 6.49
C PHE A 165 5.94 9.69 6.14
N SER A 166 5.52 10.96 6.02
CA SER A 166 6.45 12.09 5.92
C SER A 166 7.25 12.36 7.22
N LYS A 167 6.79 11.78 8.34
CA LYS A 167 7.42 11.77 9.69
C LYS A 167 8.53 10.72 9.83
N GLY A 168 8.73 9.90 8.81
CA GLY A 168 9.87 8.99 8.74
C GLY A 168 11.09 9.68 8.15
#